data_AF-A0AAD7MAG5-F1
#
_entry.id   AF-A0AAD7MAG5-F1
#
_cell.length_a   1.000
_cell.length_b   1.000
_cell.length_c   1.000
_cell.angle_alpha   90.00
_cell.angle_beta   90.00
_cell.angle_gamma   90.00
#
_symmetry.space_group_name_H-M   'P 1'
#
loop_
_entity.id
_entity.type
_entity.pdbx_description
1 polymer ?
#
loop_
_entity_poly.entity_id
_entity_poly.type
_entity_poly.pdbx_seq_one_letter_code
_entity_poly.pdbx_strand_id
1 'polypeptide(L)' 'SLHDIGLVNMLTLSKWVPKTKWAGCRVYKEKKTTRFIMLKYLVRGTHMIPVFDVPRKDLTFLNDIIDGDMF' A
#
# COMPACT_ATOMS: atom_id res chain seq x y z
N SER A 1 17.05 -3.18 -26.03
CA SER A 1 16.48 -2.16 -25.12
C SER A 1 16.79 -2.60 -23.70
N LEU A 2 17.41 -1.75 -22.88
CA LEU A 2 17.50 -2.01 -21.44
C LEU A 2 16.10 -1.87 -20.82
N HIS A 3 15.77 -2.77 -19.90
CA HIS A 3 14.52 -2.75 -19.16
C HIS A 3 14.81 -2.65 -17.68
N ASP A 4 14.25 -1.63 -17.03
CA ASP A 4 14.28 -1.52 -15.59
C ASP A 4 13.21 -2.42 -14.97
N ILE A 5 13.64 -3.28 -14.05
CA ILE A 5 12.80 -4.26 -13.37
C ILE A 5 12.85 -3.97 -11.87
N GLY A 6 11.67 -3.87 -11.26
CA GLY A 6 11.51 -3.76 -9.81
C GLY A 6 11.09 -5.08 -9.18
N LEU A 7 11.64 -5.41 -8.01
CA LEU A 7 11.11 -6.44 -7.12
C LEU A 7 10.13 -5.77 -6.14
N VAL A 8 8.86 -6.19 -6.15
CA VAL A 8 7.81 -5.59 -5.32
C VAL A 8 7.14 -6.64 -4.43
N ASN A 9 6.64 -6.20 -3.28
CA ASN A 9 5.69 -6.96 -2.47
C ASN A 9 4.26 -6.67 -2.91
N MET A 10 3.43 -7.72 -2.96
CA MET A 10 2.03 -7.57 -3.36
C MET A 10 1.16 -7.21 -2.16
N LEU A 11 0.24 -6.27 -2.34
CA LEU A 11 -0.78 -5.93 -1.35
C LEU A 11 -2.09 -6.66 -1.67
N THR A 12 -2.88 -6.99 -0.64
CA THR A 12 -4.24 -7.50 -0.78
C THR A 12 -5.16 -6.78 0.19
N LEU A 13 -6.45 -6.66 -0.14
CA LEU A 13 -7.42 -6.13 0.81
C LEU A 13 -7.44 -7.01 2.06
N SER A 14 -7.37 -6.37 3.23
CA SER A 14 -7.43 -7.03 4.53
C SER A 14 -8.89 -7.31 4.90
N LYS A 15 -9.11 -8.40 5.65
CA LYS A 15 -10.38 -8.68 6.33
C LYS A 15 -10.47 -8.01 7.71
N TRP A 16 -9.34 -7.51 8.22
CA TRP A 16 -9.32 -6.80 9.49
C TRP A 16 -9.95 -5.41 9.32
N VAL A 17 -10.65 -4.96 10.36
CA VAL A 17 -11.46 -3.75 10.35
C VAL A 17 -10.96 -2.82 11.45
N PRO A 18 -10.61 -1.55 11.13
CA PRO A 18 -10.18 -0.59 12.13
C PRO A 18 -11.34 -0.18 13.03
N LYS A 19 -11.02 0.22 14.27
CA LYS A 19 -12.02 0.72 15.22
C LYS A 19 -12.66 2.01 14.72
N THR A 20 -11.86 2.90 14.13
CA THR A 20 -12.33 4.14 13.53
C THR A 20 -12.37 3.97 12.01
N LYS A 21 -13.58 4.01 11.43
CA LYS A 21 -13.79 4.00 9.98
C LYS A 21 -14.08 5.41 9.48
N TRP A 22 -13.45 5.79 8.38
CA TRP A 22 -13.79 6.97 7.58
C TRP A 22 -14.25 6.55 6.18
N ALA A 23 -14.88 7.47 5.46
CA ALA A 23 -15.29 7.22 4.08
C ALA A 23 -14.08 6.84 3.22
N GLY A 24 -14.16 5.71 2.51
CA GLY A 24 -13.06 5.22 1.69
C GLY A 24 -11.94 4.51 2.46
N CYS A 25 -12.05 4.33 3.78
CA CYS A 25 -11.05 3.62 4.59
C CYS A 25 -10.89 2.16 4.11
N ARG A 26 -9.77 1.88 3.45
CA ARG A 26 -9.37 0.53 3.03
C ARG A 26 -8.06 0.15 3.70
N VAL A 27 -8.04 -1.03 4.29
CA VAL A 27 -6.84 -1.61 4.89
C VAL A 27 -6.31 -2.67 3.96
N TYR A 28 -5.03 -2.58 3.64
CA TYR A 28 -4.30 -3.54 2.85
C TYR A 28 -3.35 -4.33 3.73
N LYS A 29 -3.12 -5.57 3.34
CA LYS A 29 -2.15 -6.47 3.92
C LYS A 29 -1.04 -6.76 2.93
N GLU A 30 0.20 -6.66 3.39
CA GLU A 30 1.36 -7.10 2.63
C GLU A 30 1.40 -8.64 2.54
N LYS A 31 1.50 -9.17 1.33
CA LYS A 31 1.76 -10.59 1.10
C LYS A 31 3.26 -10.85 1.26
N LYS A 32 3.59 -12.00 1.83
CA LYS A 32 4.99 -12.50 1.90
C LYS A 32 5.58 -12.89 0.54
N THR A 33 4.80 -12.79 -0.54
CA THR A 33 5.22 -13.15 -1.90
C THR A 33 5.64 -11.91 -2.67
N THR A 34 6.83 -11.95 -3.24
CA THR A 34 7.34 -10.93 -4.14
C THR A 34 6.97 -11.20 -5.60
N ARG A 35 7.00 -10.16 -6.42
CA ARG A 35 6.85 -10.23 -7.89
C ARG A 35 7.85 -9.29 -8.56
N PHE A 36 8.32 -9.68 -9.74
CA PHE A 36 9.05 -8.78 -10.61
C PHE A 36 8.07 -8.07 -11.53
N ILE A 37 8.22 -6.75 -11.65
CA ILE A 37 7.44 -5.92 -12.57
C ILE A 37 8.38 -5.09 -13.44
N MET A 38 7.98 -4.80 -14.67
CA MET A 38 8.68 -3.80 -15.48
C MET A 38 8.29 -2.40 -14.99
N LEU A 39 9.27 -1.55 -14.68
CA LEU A 39 9.01 -0.22 -14.12
C LEU A 39 8.24 0.68 -15.10
N LYS A 40 8.31 0.41 -16.41
CA LYS A 40 7.49 1.12 -17.42
C LYS A 40 5.98 0.96 -17.24
N TYR A 41 5.52 0.01 -16.43
CA TYR A 41 4.10 -0.19 -16.09
C TYR A 41 3.69 0.49 -14.78
N LEU A 42 4.60 1.20 -14.10
CA LEU A 42 4.26 1.99 -12.93
C LEU A 42 3.42 3.20 -13.35
N VAL A 43 2.19 3.28 -12.86
CA VAL A 43 1.28 4.39 -13.17
C VAL A 43 1.54 5.58 -12.25
N ARG A 44 1.59 5.35 -10.92
CA ARG A 44 1.90 6.38 -9.91
C ARG A 44 2.31 5.75 -8.58
N GLY A 45 2.97 6.55 -7.73
CA GLY A 45 3.18 6.24 -6.32
C GLY A 45 1.94 6.55 -5.47
N THR A 46 1.88 5.97 -4.27
CA THR A 46 0.86 6.24 -3.25
C THR A 46 1.46 6.01 -1.86
N HIS A 47 0.82 6.54 -0.81
CA HIS A 47 1.30 6.38 0.56
C HIS A 47 0.57 5.23 1.25
N MET A 48 1.36 4.27 1.75
CA MET A 48 0.86 3.17 2.58
C MET A 48 1.23 3.43 4.04
N ILE A 49 0.25 3.83 4.85
CA ILE A 49 0.48 4.25 6.24
C ILE A 49 0.27 3.04 7.16
N PRO A 50 1.25 2.64 7.99
CA PRO A 50 1.06 1.54 8.94
C PRO A 50 -0.14 1.77 9.85
N VAL A 51 -0.92 0.71 10.06
CA VAL A 51 -2.00 0.73 11.05
C VAL A 51 -1.38 0.84 12.45
N PHE A 52 -1.88 1.78 13.26
CA PHE A 52 -1.28 2.16 14.55
C PHE A 52 -2.04 1.67 15.79
N ASP A 53 -3.28 1.20 15.63
CA ASP A 53 -4.14 0.75 16.73
C ASP A 53 -3.97 -0.75 17.07
N VAL A 54 -3.10 -1.46 16.35
CA VAL A 54 -2.79 -2.88 16.57
C VAL A 54 -1.31 -3.18 16.32
N PRO A 55 -0.70 -4.18 17.00
CA PRO A 55 0.68 -4.59 16.76
C PRO A 55 0.82 -5.43 15.47
N ARG A 56 0.31 -4.92 14.35
CA ARG A 56 0.29 -5.61 13.04
C ARG A 56 1.01 -4.77 11.99
N LYS A 57 2.31 -5.05 11.85
CA LYS A 57 3.18 -4.36 10.88
C LYS A 57 2.85 -4.67 9.41
N ASP A 58 2.08 -5.73 9.17
CA ASP A 58 1.67 -6.15 7.84
C ASP A 58 0.42 -5.43 7.32
N LEU A 59 -0.21 -4.57 8.13
CA LEU A 59 -1.42 -3.85 7.78
C LEU A 59 -1.13 -2.36 7.54
N THR A 60 -1.68 -1.82 6.46
CA THR A 60 -1.50 -0.43 6.05
C THR A 60 -2.82 0.17 5.56
N PHE A 61 -3.04 1.45 5.86
CA PHE A 61 -4.06 2.27 5.20
C PHE A 61 -3.52 2.77 3.87
N LEU A 62 -4.37 2.76 2.83
CA LEU A 62 -4.07 3.42 1.58
C LEU A 62 -4.42 4.92 1.69
N ASN A 63 -3.44 5.78 1.50
CA ASN A 63 -3.67 7.20 1.27
C ASN A 63 -3.32 7.56 -0.18
N ASP A 64 -4.37 7.80 -0.95
CA ASP A 64 -4.31 8.10 -2.38
C ASP A 64 -4.56 9.58 -2.70
N ILE A 65 -4.61 10.42 -1.67
CA ILE A 65 -4.77 11.86 -1.80
C ILE A 65 -3.42 12.44 -2.20
N ILE A 66 -3.41 13.19 -3.30
CA ILE A 66 -2.31 14.08 -3.67
C ILE A 66 -2.60 15.42 -3.00
N ASP A 67 -2.41 15.49 -1.69
CA ASP A 67 -2.39 16.77 -0.99
C ASP A 67 -0.94 17.09 -0.66
N GLY A 68 -0.45 18.20 -1.22
CA GLY A 68 0.96 18.60 -1.14
C GLY A 68 1.38 19.09 0.25
N ASP A 69 0.45 19.16 1.20
CA ASP A 69 0.63 19.65 2.56
C ASP A 69 0.62 18.51 3.61
N MET A 70 0.59 17.25 3.17
CA MET A 70 0.44 16.12 4.09
C MET A 70 1.72 15.70 4.85
N PHE A 71 2.70 16.61 4.95
CA PHE A 71 3.89 16.52 5.80
C PHE A 71 4.06 17.77 6.65
#